data_AF-A0AAV4MAF8-F1
#
_entry.id   AF-A0AAV4MAF8-F1
#
_cell.length_a   1.000
_cell.length_b   1.000
_cell.length_c   1.000
_cell.angle_alpha   90.00
_cell.angle_beta   90.00
_cell.angle_gamma   90.00
#
_symmetry.space_group_name_H-M   'P 1'
#
loop_
_entity.id
_entity.type
_entity.pdbx_description
1 polymer ?
#
loop_
_entity_poly.entity_id
_entity_poly.type
_entity_poly.pdbx_seq_one_letter_code
_entity_poly.pdbx_strand_id
1 'polypeptide(L)'
;MRKVVYELCRGFKEILLVSVLLIVLMFVFACYGVHMFGGRLARCNDPDIKLRAKCVGVFMRKIFITKMKLQPGENESYPAMLVPRVWANPRRFNFDNIGNAMLALFEVLSFKGWLDIRDVLLQRLGTAHAIYIHIFVFMGCMIGLTLFVGVVIANYSENKGTALLTVDQRRWCDLKKRLKIAQPLHLPPRPDSHKFRAFIYDITQNIYFKRFIAVLVLANSSLLCVSWKSDEHHTIPLATCSAAFTLLFTIE
;
A
#
# COMPACT_ATOMS: atom_id res chain seq x y z
N MET A 1 8.16 -25.97 -7.85
CA MET A 1 8.93 -24.94 -8.59
C MET A 1 8.83 -25.06 -10.10
N ARG A 2 9.21 -26.19 -10.74
CA ARG A 2 9.15 -26.36 -12.21
C ARG A 2 7.78 -26.05 -12.84
N LYS A 3 6.70 -26.52 -12.21
CA LYS A 3 5.32 -26.26 -12.66
C LYS A 3 4.98 -24.77 -12.68
N VAL A 4 5.40 -24.03 -11.65
CA VAL A 4 5.16 -22.58 -11.52
C VAL A 4 5.89 -21.80 -12.62
N VAL A 5 7.15 -22.14 -12.87
CA VAL A 5 7.95 -21.51 -13.94
C VAL A 5 7.33 -21.78 -15.31
N TYR A 6 6.88 -23.02 -15.56
CA TYR A 6 6.24 -23.39 -16.82
C TYR A 6 4.92 -22.62 -17.06
N GLU A 7 4.07 -22.51 -16.03
CA GLU A 7 2.83 -21.73 -16.09
C GLU A 7 3.11 -20.23 -16.33
N LEU A 8 4.15 -19.67 -15.72
CA LEU A 8 4.54 -18.27 -15.94
C LEU A 8 5.10 -18.02 -17.36
N CYS A 9 6.01 -18.88 -17.82
CA CYS A 9 6.62 -18.74 -19.15
C CYS A 9 5.60 -18.89 -20.28
N ARG A 10 4.52 -19.65 -20.06
CA ARG A 10 3.43 -19.77 -21.03
C ARG A 10 2.70 -18.46 -21.29
N GLY A 11 2.65 -17.55 -20.30
CA GLY A 11 2.09 -16.21 -20.44
C GLY A 11 3.09 -15.11 -20.74
N PHE A 12 4.35 -15.46 -21.01
CA PHE A 12 5.41 -14.49 -21.19
C PHE A 12 5.17 -13.58 -22.41
N LYS A 13 4.55 -14.10 -23.48
CA LYS A 13 4.30 -13.34 -24.71
C LYS A 13 3.37 -12.16 -24.44
N GLU A 14 2.28 -12.39 -23.73
CA GLU A 14 1.29 -11.36 -23.40
C GLU A 14 1.85 -10.36 -22.38
N ILE A 15 2.60 -10.86 -21.39
CA ILE A 15 3.32 -10.02 -20.40
C ILE A 15 4.32 -9.09 -21.11
N LEU A 16 5.08 -9.62 -22.07
CA LEU A 16 6.05 -8.84 -22.85
C LEU A 16 5.35 -7.77 -23.68
N LEU A 17 4.22 -8.08 -24.31
CA LEU A 17 3.46 -7.10 -25.09
C LEU A 17 3.01 -5.90 -24.26
N VAL A 18 2.48 -6.13 -23.05
CA VAL A 18 2.08 -5.03 -22.14
C VAL A 18 3.30 -4.28 -21.63
N SER A 19 4.39 -4.99 -21.33
CA SER A 19 5.64 -4.36 -20.90
C SER A 19 6.22 -3.44 -21.99
N VAL A 20 6.14 -3.85 -23.26
CA VAL A 20 6.52 -3.00 -24.40
C VAL A 20 5.64 -1.76 -24.48
N LEU A 21 4.32 -1.88 -24.30
CA LEU A 21 3.41 -0.73 -24.29
C LEU A 21 3.79 0.27 -23.17
N LEU A 22 4.10 -0.22 -21.98
CA LEU A 22 4.56 0.61 -20.85
C LEU A 22 5.90 1.29 -21.14
N ILE A 23 6.87 0.57 -21.73
CA ILE A 23 8.17 1.11 -22.11
C ILE A 23 8.01 2.20 -23.18
N VAL A 24 7.15 1.98 -24.18
CA VAL A 24 6.86 2.98 -25.22
C VAL A 24 6.20 4.22 -24.61
N LEU A 25 5.23 4.05 -23.71
CA LEU A 25 4.63 5.17 -22.99
C LEU A 25 5.67 5.96 -22.20
N MET A 26 6.54 5.27 -21.44
CA MET A 26 7.64 5.92 -20.73
C MET A 26 8.58 6.64 -21.68
N PHE A 27 8.89 6.06 -22.84
CA PHE A 27 9.78 6.66 -23.83
C PHE A 27 9.22 7.97 -24.39
N VAL A 28 7.94 8.01 -24.74
CA VAL A 28 7.27 9.24 -25.21
C VAL A 28 7.34 10.35 -24.15
N PHE A 29 7.04 10.01 -22.90
CA PHE A 29 7.11 10.95 -21.79
C PHE A 29 8.55 11.37 -21.49
N ALA A 30 9.51 10.45 -21.55
CA ALA A 30 10.92 10.75 -21.34
C ALA A 30 11.44 11.73 -22.41
N CYS A 31 11.13 11.52 -23.69
CA CYS A 31 11.49 12.44 -24.76
C CYS A 31 10.92 13.84 -24.51
N TYR A 32 9.62 13.93 -24.16
CA TYR A 32 8.98 15.20 -23.82
C TYR A 32 9.64 15.86 -22.59
N GLY A 33 9.91 15.09 -21.55
CA GLY A 33 10.56 15.55 -20.32
C GLY A 33 11.97 16.07 -20.57
N VAL A 34 12.77 15.43 -21.42
CA VAL A 34 14.11 15.90 -21.78
C VAL A 34 14.03 17.22 -22.55
N HIS A 35 13.14 17.33 -23.53
CA HIS A 35 12.98 18.56 -24.32
C HIS A 35 12.53 19.75 -23.46
N MET A 36 11.65 19.52 -22.48
CA MET A 36 11.10 20.59 -21.65
C MET A 36 11.96 20.92 -20.43
N PHE A 37 12.57 19.91 -19.80
CA PHE A 37 13.21 20.04 -18.48
C PHE A 37 14.73 19.87 -18.51
N GLY A 38 15.32 19.44 -19.62
CA GLY A 38 16.74 19.21 -19.77
C GLY A 38 17.56 20.45 -19.40
N GLY A 39 18.46 20.30 -18.41
CA GLY A 39 19.33 21.35 -17.90
C GLY A 39 18.64 22.42 -17.03
N ARG A 40 17.31 22.35 -16.82
CA ARG A 40 16.53 23.38 -16.12
C ARG A 40 16.16 23.03 -14.67
N LEU A 41 16.43 21.80 -14.25
CA LEU A 41 16.10 21.31 -12.91
C LEU A 41 17.14 21.68 -11.84
N ALA A 42 18.34 22.10 -12.26
CA ALA A 42 19.40 22.47 -11.35
C ALA A 42 19.00 23.71 -10.53
N ARG A 43 19.30 23.68 -9.24
CA ARG A 43 19.05 24.78 -8.30
C ARG A 43 20.20 24.96 -7.32
N CYS A 44 20.30 26.15 -6.75
CA CYS A 44 21.17 26.36 -5.61
C CYS A 44 20.63 25.55 -4.42
N ASN A 45 21.55 24.98 -3.64
CA ASN A 45 21.22 24.30 -2.39
C ASN A 45 20.79 25.25 -1.26
N ASP A 46 21.02 26.55 -1.42
CA ASP A 46 20.58 27.65 -0.56
C ASP A 46 19.21 28.18 -1.04
N PRO A 47 18.13 28.15 -0.23
CA PRO A 47 16.78 28.56 -0.64
C PRO A 47 16.64 30.07 -0.90
N ASP A 48 17.51 30.91 -0.34
CA ASP A 48 17.42 32.37 -0.48
C ASP A 48 17.94 32.83 -1.85
N ILE A 49 18.76 32.00 -2.50
CA ILE A 49 19.44 32.33 -3.77
C ILE A 49 18.74 31.66 -4.96
N LYS A 50 18.08 32.48 -5.78
CA LYS A 50 17.38 32.02 -7.00
C LYS A 50 18.25 32.04 -8.28
N LEU A 51 19.21 32.98 -8.36
CA LEU A 51 20.05 33.18 -9.55
C LEU A 51 21.34 32.37 -9.48
N ARG A 52 21.72 31.73 -10.59
CA ARG A 52 22.97 30.94 -10.69
C ARG A 52 24.22 31.77 -10.40
N ALA A 53 24.29 33.01 -10.89
CA ALA A 53 25.44 33.89 -10.69
C ALA A 53 25.70 34.24 -9.21
N LYS A 54 24.66 34.20 -8.37
CA LYS A 54 24.77 34.49 -6.92
C LYS A 54 25.00 33.23 -6.07
N CYS A 55 24.99 32.03 -6.67
CA CYS A 55 25.19 30.76 -5.96
C CYS A 55 26.69 30.49 -5.77
N VAL A 56 27.37 31.39 -5.04
CA VAL A 56 28.80 31.34 -4.73
C VAL A 56 29.04 31.58 -3.24
N GLY A 57 30.13 31.05 -2.71
CA GLY A 57 30.49 31.13 -1.29
C GLY A 57 29.89 30.01 -0.44
N VAL A 58 29.72 30.27 0.85
CA VAL A 58 29.26 29.30 1.85
C VAL A 58 28.00 29.80 2.56
N PHE A 59 27.19 28.88 3.08
CA PHE A 59 26.01 29.20 3.87
C PHE A 59 25.77 28.17 4.98
N MET A 60 25.03 28.56 6.01
CA MET A 60 24.62 27.66 7.10
C MET A 60 23.41 26.84 6.67
N ARG A 61 23.60 25.53 6.46
CA ARG A 61 22.53 24.62 6.08
C ARG A 61 21.98 23.92 7.32
N LYS A 62 20.68 24.08 7.55
CA LYS A 62 19.93 23.35 8.59
C LYS A 62 19.95 21.85 8.29
N ILE A 63 20.26 21.04 9.29
CA ILE A 63 20.35 19.59 9.22
C ILE A 63 19.07 18.99 9.80
N PHE A 64 18.47 18.06 9.06
CA PHE A 64 17.30 17.32 9.54
C PHE A 64 17.76 16.13 10.38
N ILE A 65 17.57 16.20 11.70
CA ILE A 65 17.85 15.08 12.63
C ILE A 65 16.81 13.98 12.43
N THR A 66 15.54 14.36 12.31
CA THR A 66 14.42 13.44 12.07
C THR A 66 13.62 13.90 10.85
N LYS A 67 12.89 12.96 10.22
CA LYS A 67 11.97 13.27 9.11
C LYS A 67 10.66 13.90 9.59
N MET A 68 10.39 13.87 10.90
CA MET A 68 9.22 14.48 11.49
C MET A 68 9.42 15.98 11.65
N LYS A 69 8.36 16.76 11.46
CA LYS A 69 8.37 18.21 11.67
C LYS A 69 8.34 18.51 13.17
N LEU A 70 9.49 18.39 13.83
CA LEU A 70 9.66 18.82 15.21
C LEU A 70 9.87 20.33 15.23
N GLN A 71 9.06 21.05 16.00
CA GLN A 71 9.31 22.47 16.27
C GLN A 71 10.44 22.58 17.30
N PRO A 72 11.36 23.53 17.15
CA PRO A 72 12.39 23.76 18.16
C PRO A 72 11.74 24.28 19.45
N GLY A 73 12.35 24.00 20.60
CA GLY A 73 11.97 24.63 21.87
C GLY A 73 12.20 26.15 21.86
N GLU A 74 11.65 26.88 22.83
CA GLU A 74 11.62 28.35 22.86
C GLU A 74 13.01 29.03 22.77
N ASN A 75 14.11 28.32 23.03
CA ASN A 75 15.48 28.83 22.91
C ASN A 75 16.43 27.91 22.12
N GLU A 76 15.88 27.00 21.30
CA GLU A 76 16.68 26.08 20.50
C GLU A 76 16.63 26.47 19.01
N SER A 77 17.76 26.30 18.32
CA SER A 77 17.81 26.40 16.87
C SER A 77 18.10 25.03 16.27
N TYR A 78 17.58 24.77 15.08
CA TYR A 78 17.96 23.56 14.35
C TYR A 78 19.47 23.49 14.19
N PRO A 79 20.10 22.30 14.35
CA PRO A 79 21.53 22.16 14.11
C PRO A 79 21.82 22.54 12.67
N ALA A 80 22.83 23.37 12.48
CA ALA A 80 23.26 23.84 11.17
C ALA A 80 24.76 23.64 11.00
N MET A 81 25.19 23.40 9.76
CA MET A 81 26.60 23.28 9.41
C MET A 81 26.91 24.14 8.20
N LEU A 82 28.12 24.71 8.19
CA LEU A 82 28.62 25.50 7.08
C LEU A 82 28.90 24.60 5.88
N VAL A 83 28.25 24.86 4.75
CA VAL A 83 28.43 24.10 3.51
C VAL A 83 28.61 25.04 2.31
N PRO A 84 29.34 24.63 1.26
CA PRO A 84 29.46 25.42 0.05
C PRO A 84 28.12 25.53 -0.69
N ARG A 85 27.88 26.69 -1.30
CA ARG A 85 26.77 26.88 -2.24
C ARG A 85 27.11 26.15 -3.53
N VAL A 86 26.19 25.30 -3.99
CA VAL A 86 26.37 24.49 -5.19
C VAL A 86 25.10 24.54 -6.03
N TRP A 87 25.25 24.85 -7.32
CA TRP A 87 24.19 24.78 -8.30
C TRP A 87 24.15 23.38 -8.91
N ALA A 88 23.22 22.54 -8.44
CA ALA A 88 23.16 21.13 -8.81
C ALA A 88 21.73 20.66 -9.05
N ASN A 89 21.61 19.60 -9.84
CA ASN A 89 20.36 18.86 -9.99
C ASN A 89 19.99 18.10 -8.71
N PRO A 90 18.70 17.76 -8.53
CA PRO A 90 18.32 16.76 -7.54
C PRO A 90 19.12 15.47 -7.74
N ARG A 91 19.66 14.90 -6.66
CA ARG A 91 20.56 13.74 -6.75
C ARG A 91 19.89 12.47 -7.28
N ARG A 92 18.59 12.30 -7.01
CA ARG A 92 17.85 11.07 -7.35
C ARG A 92 17.34 11.05 -8.79
N PHE A 93 17.01 12.21 -9.36
CA PHE A 93 16.40 12.29 -10.67
C PHE A 93 16.84 13.55 -11.41
N ASN A 94 16.99 13.43 -12.71
CA ASN A 94 17.15 14.56 -13.64
C ASN A 94 16.62 14.15 -15.01
N PHE A 95 16.35 15.15 -15.85
CA PHE A 95 15.81 14.96 -17.20
C PHE A 95 16.81 15.47 -18.25
N ASP A 96 18.11 15.42 -17.95
CA ASP A 96 19.15 15.95 -18.85
C ASP A 96 19.44 15.00 -20.03
N ASN A 97 19.27 13.70 -19.80
CA ASN A 97 19.44 12.65 -20.81
C ASN A 97 18.21 11.74 -20.82
N ILE A 98 17.95 11.12 -21.97
CA ILE A 98 16.81 10.20 -22.13
C ILE A 98 16.85 9.02 -21.14
N GLY A 99 18.04 8.48 -20.85
CA GLY A 99 18.19 7.39 -19.88
C GLY A 99 17.84 7.81 -18.45
N ASN A 100 18.27 9.00 -18.02
CA ASN A 100 17.95 9.53 -16.69
C ASN A 100 16.46 9.86 -16.57
N ALA A 101 15.85 10.39 -17.63
CA ALA A 101 14.41 10.65 -17.70
C ALA A 101 13.59 9.34 -17.64
N MET A 102 14.00 8.31 -18.40
CA MET A 102 13.38 6.98 -18.35
C MET A 102 13.47 6.36 -16.95
N LEU A 103 14.64 6.45 -16.31
CA LEU A 103 14.82 5.93 -14.95
C LEU A 103 13.98 6.70 -13.93
N ALA A 104 13.93 8.03 -14.02
CA ALA A 104 13.07 8.85 -13.16
C ALA A 104 11.58 8.50 -13.34
N LEU A 105 11.12 8.30 -14.57
CA LEU A 105 9.74 7.89 -14.86
C LEU A 105 9.45 6.44 -14.41
N PHE A 106 10.45 5.56 -14.48
CA PHE A 106 10.34 4.21 -13.93
C PHE A 106 10.17 4.22 -12.41
N GLU A 107 10.93 5.07 -11.70
CA GLU A 107 10.75 5.27 -10.25
C GLU A 107 9.34 5.80 -9.93
N VAL A 108 8.85 6.77 -10.72
CA VAL A 108 7.48 7.30 -10.58
C VAL A 108 6.41 6.24 -10.80
N LEU A 109 6.64 5.29 -11.72
CA LEU A 109 5.71 4.18 -11.99
C LEU A 109 5.49 3.31 -10.73
N SER A 110 6.45 3.27 -9.81
CA SER A 110 6.30 2.60 -8.51
C SER A 110 5.48 3.38 -7.47
N PHE A 111 4.94 4.55 -7.83
CA PHE A 111 4.29 5.52 -6.95
C PHE A 111 5.18 6.05 -5.80
N LYS A 112 6.49 5.83 -5.86
CA LYS A 112 7.44 6.31 -4.85
C LYS A 112 8.15 7.56 -5.33
N GLY A 113 8.28 8.56 -4.45
CA GLY A 113 9.07 9.77 -4.71
C GLY A 113 8.53 10.68 -5.82
N TRP A 114 7.41 10.37 -6.46
CA TRP A 114 6.85 11.18 -7.56
C TRP A 114 6.45 12.59 -7.12
N LEU A 115 6.06 12.75 -5.85
CA LEU A 115 5.78 14.05 -5.24
C LEU A 115 7.03 14.93 -5.23
N ASP A 116 8.23 14.36 -5.02
CA ASP A 116 9.48 15.13 -5.06
C ASP A 116 9.72 15.69 -6.47
N ILE A 117 9.42 14.91 -7.51
CA ILE A 117 9.52 15.36 -8.91
C ILE A 117 8.49 16.46 -9.18
N ARG A 118 7.23 16.25 -8.79
CA ARG A 118 6.15 17.24 -8.90
C ARG A 118 6.55 18.57 -8.26
N ASP A 119 7.03 18.52 -7.02
CA ASP A 119 7.34 19.72 -6.23
C ASP A 119 8.55 20.47 -6.80
N VAL A 120 9.56 19.73 -7.29
CA VAL A 120 10.69 20.35 -8.00
C VAL A 120 10.24 21.00 -9.31
N LEU A 121 9.40 20.35 -10.11
CA LEU A 121 8.86 20.93 -11.34
C LEU A 121 8.05 22.20 -11.04
N LEU A 122 7.19 22.16 -10.02
CA LEU A 122 6.37 23.30 -9.61
C LEU A 122 7.23 24.47 -9.13
N GLN A 123 8.28 24.21 -8.35
CA GLN A 123 9.18 25.25 -7.84
C GLN A 123 10.11 25.84 -8.90
N ARG A 124 10.52 25.07 -9.91
CA ARG A 124 11.54 25.49 -10.90
C ARG A 124 10.95 26.03 -12.19
N LEU A 125 9.86 25.42 -12.67
CA LEU A 125 9.29 25.71 -13.99
C LEU A 125 7.87 26.26 -13.89
N GLY A 126 7.19 26.04 -12.76
CA GLY A 126 5.83 26.54 -12.51
C GLY A 126 4.77 25.45 -12.58
N THR A 127 3.52 25.85 -12.32
CA THR A 127 2.37 24.94 -12.15
C THR A 127 2.00 24.18 -13.42
N ALA A 128 2.15 24.79 -14.60
CA ALA A 128 1.82 24.15 -15.88
C ALA A 128 2.65 22.86 -16.11
N HIS A 129 3.93 22.88 -15.76
CA HIS A 129 4.80 21.71 -15.91
C HIS A 129 4.57 20.64 -14.84
N ALA A 130 3.90 20.97 -13.72
CA ALA A 130 3.45 19.97 -12.78
C ALA A 130 2.28 19.13 -13.34
N ILE A 131 1.53 19.63 -14.33
CA ILE A 131 0.45 18.86 -14.97
C ILE A 131 1.02 17.64 -15.71
N TYR A 132 2.20 17.77 -16.32
CA TYR A 132 2.90 16.68 -17.00
C TYR A 132 3.04 15.43 -16.12
N ILE A 133 3.48 15.57 -14.87
CA ILE A 133 3.67 14.41 -13.99
C ILE A 133 2.34 13.80 -13.54
N HIS A 134 1.29 14.60 -13.36
CA HIS A 134 -0.04 14.08 -13.02
C HIS A 134 -0.63 13.26 -14.17
N ILE A 135 -0.49 13.74 -15.41
CA ILE A 135 -0.91 12.99 -16.61
C ILE A 135 -0.13 11.68 -16.72
N PHE A 136 1.18 11.70 -16.52
CA PHE A 136 2.00 10.49 -16.53
C PHE A 136 1.56 9.49 -15.46
N VAL A 137 1.35 9.94 -14.21
CA VAL A 137 0.90 9.07 -13.12
C VAL A 137 -0.48 8.47 -13.41
N PHE A 138 -1.39 9.26 -13.99
CA PHE A 138 -2.70 8.75 -14.39
C PHE A 138 -2.57 7.69 -15.50
N MET A 139 -1.90 7.98 -16.60
CA MET A 139 -1.78 7.03 -17.72
C MET A 139 -0.89 5.83 -17.41
N GLY A 140 0.29 6.04 -16.83
CA GLY A 140 1.25 4.97 -16.55
C GLY A 140 0.81 4.11 -15.38
N CYS A 141 0.43 4.72 -14.26
CA CYS A 141 0.17 3.97 -13.04
C CYS A 141 -1.28 3.50 -12.92
N MET A 142 -2.28 4.34 -13.23
CA MET A 142 -3.68 3.91 -13.12
C MET A 142 -4.13 3.05 -14.29
N ILE A 143 -3.72 3.36 -15.53
CA ILE A 143 -4.11 2.59 -16.72
C ILE A 143 -3.04 1.53 -17.05
N GLY A 144 -1.77 1.92 -17.13
CA GLY A 144 -0.70 1.02 -17.56
C GLY A 144 -0.49 -0.18 -16.62
N LEU A 145 -0.35 0.04 -15.31
CA LEU A 145 -0.18 -1.06 -14.35
C LEU A 145 -1.45 -1.92 -14.20
N THR A 146 -2.64 -1.35 -14.34
CA THR A 146 -3.88 -2.15 -14.27
C THR A 146 -4.05 -3.03 -15.51
N LEU A 147 -3.63 -2.57 -16.69
CA LEU A 147 -3.56 -3.42 -17.88
C LEU A 147 -2.59 -4.59 -17.68
N PHE A 148 -1.43 -4.34 -17.06
CA PHE A 148 -0.49 -5.41 -16.71
C PHE A 148 -1.12 -6.46 -15.78
N VAL A 149 -1.78 -6.02 -14.71
CA VAL A 149 -2.51 -6.92 -13.79
C VAL A 149 -3.62 -7.68 -14.54
N GLY A 150 -4.37 -7.01 -15.41
CA GLY A 150 -5.44 -7.61 -16.20
C GLY A 150 -4.96 -8.74 -17.10
N VAL A 151 -3.85 -8.54 -17.83
CA VAL A 151 -3.26 -9.55 -18.70
C VAL A 151 -2.71 -10.75 -17.92
N VAL A 152 -2.06 -10.52 -16.78
CA VAL A 152 -1.58 -11.61 -15.91
C VAL A 152 -2.75 -12.45 -15.39
N ILE A 153 -3.86 -11.82 -14.97
CA ILE A 153 -5.06 -12.53 -14.51
C ILE A 153 -5.72 -13.31 -15.66
N ALA A 154 -5.82 -12.72 -16.85
CA ALA A 154 -6.38 -13.38 -18.03
C ALA A 154 -5.57 -14.64 -18.39
N ASN A 155 -4.25 -14.52 -18.45
CA ASN A 155 -3.36 -15.65 -18.72
C ASN A 155 -3.44 -16.73 -17.63
N TYR A 156 -3.49 -16.33 -16.35
CA TYR A 156 -3.68 -17.27 -15.25
C TYR A 156 -5.01 -18.03 -15.36
N SER A 157 -6.09 -17.36 -15.72
CA SER A 157 -7.40 -17.98 -15.95
C SER A 157 -7.39 -18.94 -17.15
N GLU A 158 -6.63 -18.62 -18.19
CA GLU A 158 -6.44 -19.48 -19.36
C GLU A 158 -5.64 -20.73 -19.02
N ASN A 159 -4.52 -20.59 -18.30
CA ASN A 159 -3.70 -21.71 -17.84
C ASN A 159 -4.46 -22.65 -16.89
N LYS A 160 -5.37 -22.10 -16.08
CA LYS A 160 -6.26 -22.89 -15.21
C LYS A 160 -7.40 -23.59 -15.97
N GLY A 161 -7.58 -23.29 -17.27
CA GLY A 161 -8.66 -23.82 -18.09
C GLY A 161 -10.04 -23.25 -17.75
N THR A 162 -10.10 -22.15 -16.99
CA THR A 162 -11.36 -21.51 -16.59
C THR A 162 -11.76 -20.33 -17.47
N ALA A 163 -10.91 -19.96 -18.44
CA ALA A 163 -11.15 -18.84 -19.36
C ALA A 163 -12.32 -19.08 -20.31
N LEU A 164 -12.49 -20.31 -20.81
CA LEU A 164 -13.55 -20.67 -21.77
C LEU A 164 -14.89 -21.03 -21.10
N LEU A 165 -14.92 -21.13 -19.76
CA LEU A 165 -16.14 -21.44 -19.01
C LEU A 165 -17.03 -20.19 -18.89
N THR A 166 -18.34 -20.38 -19.06
CA THR A 166 -19.31 -19.33 -18.74
C THR A 166 -19.29 -19.01 -17.24
N VAL A 167 -19.86 -17.85 -16.87
CA VAL A 167 -19.93 -17.42 -15.46
C VAL A 167 -20.65 -18.48 -14.60
N ASP A 168 -21.74 -19.07 -15.11
CA ASP A 168 -22.50 -20.08 -14.37
C ASP A 168 -21.79 -21.44 -14.29
N GLN A 169 -21.07 -21.85 -15.34
CA GLN A 169 -20.21 -23.04 -15.28
C GLN A 169 -19.09 -22.87 -14.25
N ARG A 170 -18.49 -21.67 -14.16
CA ARG A 170 -17.48 -21.36 -13.15
C ARG A 170 -18.06 -21.42 -11.74
N ARG A 171 -19.24 -20.81 -11.53
CA ARG A 171 -20.00 -20.89 -10.26
C ARG A 171 -20.32 -22.35 -9.89
N TRP A 172 -20.70 -23.17 -10.86
CA TRP A 172 -20.95 -24.60 -10.65
C TRP A 172 -19.68 -25.36 -10.23
N CYS A 173 -18.55 -25.13 -10.90
CA CYS A 173 -17.28 -25.71 -10.50
C CYS A 173 -16.86 -25.29 -9.09
N ASP A 174 -17.07 -24.02 -8.73
CA ASP A 174 -16.78 -23.51 -7.39
C ASP A 174 -17.71 -24.10 -6.33
N LEU A 175 -19.00 -24.27 -6.65
CA LEU A 175 -19.96 -24.98 -5.80
C LEU A 175 -19.54 -26.43 -5.58
N LYS A 176 -19.17 -27.16 -6.65
CA LYS A 176 -18.69 -28.55 -6.55
C LYS A 176 -17.46 -28.68 -5.66
N LYS A 177 -16.53 -27.72 -5.74
CA LYS A 177 -15.36 -27.67 -4.85
C LYS A 177 -15.75 -27.39 -3.40
N ARG A 178 -16.67 -26.46 -3.16
CA ARG A 178 -17.19 -26.16 -1.81
C ARG A 178 -17.88 -27.38 -1.20
N LEU A 179 -18.73 -28.06 -1.97
CA LEU A 179 -19.42 -29.29 -1.55
C LEU A 179 -18.43 -30.43 -1.26
N LYS A 180 -17.33 -30.54 -2.01
CA LYS A 180 -16.29 -31.55 -1.74
C LYS A 180 -15.58 -31.33 -0.39
N ILE A 181 -15.49 -30.08 0.06
CA ILE A 181 -14.86 -29.70 1.33
C ILE A 181 -15.89 -29.71 2.47
N ALA A 182 -17.17 -29.50 2.16
CA ALA A 182 -18.25 -29.52 3.13
C ALA A 182 -18.28 -30.88 3.85
N GLN A 183 -18.06 -30.83 5.17
CA GLN A 183 -18.21 -31.97 6.05
C GLN A 183 -19.65 -32.00 6.59
N PRO A 184 -20.17 -33.17 6.95
CA PRO A 184 -21.43 -33.25 7.68
C PRO A 184 -21.34 -32.42 8.96
N LEU A 185 -22.47 -31.83 9.36
CA LEU A 185 -22.52 -31.03 10.57
C LEU A 185 -22.22 -31.94 11.78
N HIS A 186 -21.14 -31.66 12.51
CA HIS A 186 -20.76 -32.38 13.72
C HIS A 186 -21.58 -31.96 14.95
N LEU A 187 -22.90 -31.80 14.80
CA LEU A 187 -23.79 -31.45 15.90
C LEU A 187 -24.57 -32.70 16.34
N PRO A 188 -24.44 -33.14 17.60
CA PRO A 188 -25.19 -34.29 18.08
C PRO A 188 -26.69 -33.98 18.13
N PRO A 189 -27.55 -35.00 18.02
CA PRO A 189 -29.00 -34.83 18.16
C PRO A 189 -29.37 -34.38 19.58
N ARG A 190 -30.55 -33.79 19.71
CA ARG A 190 -31.11 -33.35 20.99
C ARG A 190 -31.22 -34.55 21.95
N PRO A 191 -30.77 -34.46 23.21
CA PRO A 191 -30.86 -35.55 24.17
C PRO A 191 -32.28 -35.69 24.74
N ASP A 192 -32.88 -36.89 24.65
CA ASP A 192 -34.28 -37.12 25.08
C ASP A 192 -34.43 -37.63 26.54
N SER A 193 -33.37 -38.22 27.12
CA SER A 193 -33.44 -38.90 28.43
C SER A 193 -33.54 -37.93 29.63
N HIS A 194 -32.82 -36.81 29.61
CA HIS A 194 -32.78 -35.86 30.72
C HIS A 194 -33.30 -34.49 30.31
N LYS A 195 -34.43 -34.06 30.90
CA LYS A 195 -35.06 -32.75 30.66
C LYS A 195 -34.10 -31.57 30.87
N PHE A 196 -33.17 -31.67 31.82
CA PHE A 196 -32.16 -30.64 32.08
C PHE A 196 -31.16 -30.49 30.91
N ARG A 197 -30.66 -31.61 30.36
CA ARG A 197 -29.74 -31.59 29.22
C ARG A 197 -30.42 -31.09 27.95
N ALA A 198 -31.68 -31.46 27.74
CA ALA A 198 -32.49 -30.95 26.63
C ALA A 198 -32.68 -29.43 26.72
N PHE A 199 -32.97 -28.92 27.92
CA PHE A 199 -33.12 -27.48 28.17
C PHE A 199 -31.83 -26.68 27.91
N ILE A 200 -30.68 -27.15 28.40
CA ILE A 200 -29.38 -26.51 28.13
C ILE A 200 -29.02 -26.59 26.63
N TYR A 201 -29.32 -27.69 25.95
CA TYR A 201 -29.11 -27.81 24.50
C TYR A 201 -29.95 -26.78 23.72
N ASP A 202 -31.22 -26.60 24.10
CA ASP A 202 -32.10 -25.63 23.45
C ASP A 202 -31.63 -24.18 23.68
N ILE A 203 -31.03 -23.88 24.84
CA ILE A 203 -30.42 -22.57 25.14
C ILE A 203 -29.16 -22.34 24.29
N THR A 204 -28.22 -23.28 24.31
CA THR A 204 -26.91 -23.13 23.61
C THR A 204 -27.07 -23.09 22.09
N GLN A 205 -28.05 -23.80 21.53
CA GLN A 205 -28.31 -23.80 20.09
C GLN A 205 -29.11 -22.59 19.61
N ASN A 206 -29.73 -21.82 20.50
CA ASN A 206 -30.50 -20.63 20.16
C ASN A 206 -29.62 -19.57 19.47
N ILE A 207 -30.15 -18.95 18.41
CA ILE A 207 -29.47 -17.88 17.67
C ILE A 207 -29.14 -16.67 18.54
N TYR A 208 -29.97 -16.36 19.54
CA TYR A 208 -29.73 -15.24 20.47
C TYR A 208 -28.52 -15.49 21.37
N PHE A 209 -28.38 -16.72 21.89
CA PHE A 209 -27.22 -17.11 22.69
C PHE A 209 -25.92 -17.02 21.90
N LYS A 210 -25.90 -17.58 20.67
CA LYS A 210 -24.74 -17.49 19.77
C LYS A 210 -24.35 -16.04 19.44
N ARG A 211 -25.33 -15.16 19.21
CA ARG A 211 -25.08 -13.72 18.98
C ARG A 211 -24.53 -13.03 20.22
N PHE A 212 -25.06 -13.35 21.41
CA PHE A 212 -24.58 -12.80 22.68
C PHE A 212 -23.12 -13.15 22.93
N ILE A 213 -22.74 -14.42 22.78
CA ILE A 213 -21.34 -14.86 22.92
C ILE A 213 -20.44 -14.17 21.89
N ALA A 214 -20.88 -14.04 20.63
CA ALA A 214 -20.12 -13.31 19.61
C ALA A 214 -19.89 -11.83 19.98
N VAL A 215 -20.89 -11.16 20.56
CA VAL A 215 -20.75 -9.78 21.06
C VAL A 215 -19.78 -9.71 22.24
N LEU A 216 -19.82 -10.66 23.17
CA LEU A 216 -18.87 -10.74 24.28
C LEU A 216 -17.42 -10.95 23.80
N VAL A 217 -17.21 -11.77 22.77
CA VAL A 217 -15.87 -11.97 22.16
C VAL A 217 -15.34 -10.66 21.57
N LEU A 218 -16.19 -9.91 20.85
CA LEU A 218 -15.83 -8.59 20.32
C LEU A 218 -15.56 -7.59 21.44
N ALA A 219 -16.37 -7.59 22.50
CA ALA A 219 -16.19 -6.73 23.66
C ALA A 219 -14.87 -7.01 24.38
N ASN A 220 -14.54 -8.28 24.64
CA ASN A 220 -13.26 -8.66 25.25
C ASN A 220 -12.07 -8.24 24.36
N SER A 221 -12.18 -8.41 23.04
CA SER A 221 -11.15 -7.95 22.09
C SER A 221 -10.97 -6.43 22.11
N SER A 222 -12.06 -5.67 22.30
CA SER A 222 -12.03 -4.20 22.39
C SER A 222 -11.34 -3.67 23.65
N LEU A 223 -11.24 -4.47 24.73
CA LEU A 223 -10.49 -4.08 25.93
C LEU A 223 -8.99 -3.91 25.65
N LEU A 224 -8.48 -4.45 24.54
CA LEU A 224 -7.09 -4.27 24.09
C LEU A 224 -6.89 -3.03 23.21
N CYS A 225 -7.92 -2.19 23.00
CA CYS A 225 -7.77 -0.94 22.25
C CYS A 225 -6.87 0.09 22.95
N VAL A 226 -6.71 0.00 24.27
CA VAL A 226 -5.78 0.82 25.05
C VAL A 226 -4.60 -0.05 25.48
N SER A 227 -3.39 0.51 25.46
CA SER A 227 -2.19 -0.23 25.89
C SER A 227 -2.24 -0.51 27.39
N TRP A 228 -2.08 -1.77 27.80
CA TRP A 228 -2.02 -2.11 29.21
C TRP A 228 -0.60 -1.85 29.74
N LYS A 229 -0.42 -0.79 30.53
CA LYS A 229 0.80 -0.52 31.32
C LYS A 229 0.54 -0.59 32.82
N SER A 230 1.44 -1.22 33.57
CA SER A 230 1.33 -1.39 35.02
C SER A 230 1.20 -0.06 35.79
N ASP A 231 1.76 1.03 35.25
CA ASP A 231 1.76 2.35 35.89
C ASP A 231 0.46 3.15 35.67
N GLU A 232 -0.44 2.68 34.80
CA GLU A 232 -1.64 3.41 34.42
C GLU A 232 -2.90 2.86 35.11
N HIS A 233 -3.65 3.73 35.80
CA HIS A 233 -4.82 3.35 36.62
C HIS A 233 -5.95 2.64 35.87
N HIS A 234 -6.06 2.80 34.55
CA HIS A 234 -7.10 2.17 33.75
C HIS A 234 -6.83 0.69 33.45
N THR A 235 -5.61 0.19 33.69
CA THR A 235 -5.28 -1.21 33.37
C THR A 235 -5.92 -2.21 34.30
N ILE A 236 -5.97 -1.91 35.60
CA ILE A 236 -6.58 -2.76 36.62
C ILE A 236 -8.08 -3.03 36.34
N PRO A 237 -8.93 -2.01 36.07
CA PRO A 237 -10.34 -2.27 35.75
C PRO A 237 -10.52 -2.98 34.39
N LEU A 238 -9.69 -2.67 33.39
CA LEU A 238 -9.74 -3.36 32.09
C LEU A 238 -9.35 -4.85 32.22
N ALA A 239 -8.31 -5.16 33.00
CA ALA A 239 -7.88 -6.52 33.28
C ALA A 239 -8.92 -7.31 34.08
N THR A 240 -9.55 -6.66 35.06
CA THR A 240 -10.64 -7.28 35.85
C THR A 240 -11.86 -7.57 34.99
N CYS A 241 -12.23 -6.65 34.09
CA CYS A 241 -13.30 -6.85 33.12
C CYS A 241 -13.00 -8.00 32.15
N SER A 242 -11.76 -8.09 31.66
CA SER A 242 -11.32 -9.20 30.80
C SER A 242 -11.35 -10.55 31.53
N ALA A 243 -10.92 -10.59 32.80
CA ALA A 243 -11.01 -11.79 33.64
C ALA A 243 -12.47 -12.22 33.86
N ALA A 244 -13.40 -11.27 34.04
CA ALA A 244 -14.83 -11.55 34.14
C ALA A 244 -15.39 -12.13 32.83
N PHE A 245 -14.96 -11.63 31.66
CA PHE A 245 -15.31 -12.24 30.38
C PHE A 245 -14.73 -13.64 30.21
N THR A 246 -13.50 -13.89 30.67
CA THR A 246 -12.93 -15.25 30.68
C THR A 246 -13.76 -16.21 31.53
N LEU A 247 -14.22 -15.78 32.71
CA LEU A 247 -15.10 -16.60 33.54
C LEU A 247 -16.44 -16.90 32.83
N LEU A 248 -17.02 -15.91 32.15
CA LEU A 248 -18.23 -16.13 31.35
C LEU A 248 -18.00 -17.12 30.20
N PHE A 249 -16.84 -17.08 29.53
CA PHE A 249 -16.48 -18.08 28.51
C PHE A 249 -16.18 -19.46 29.08
N THR A 250 -15.78 -19.59 30.35
CA THR A 250 -15.62 -20.91 30.97
C THR A 250 -16.93 -21.54 31.41
N ILE A 251 -17.97 -20.73 31.63
CA ILE A 251 -19.32 -21.19 31.98
C ILE A 251 -20.10 -21.61 30.71
N GLU A 252 -19.84 -20.92 29.60
CA GLU A 252 -20.30 -21.32 28.26
C GLU A 252 -19.73 -22.67 27.82
#